data_AF-A0A6N8FV02-F1
#
_entry.id   AF-A0A6N8FV02-F1
#
_cell.length_a   1.000
_cell.length_b   1.000
_cell.length_c   1.000
_cell.angle_alpha   90.00
_cell.angle_beta   90.00
_cell.angle_gamma   90.00
#
_symmetry.space_group_name_H-M   'P 1'
#
loop_
_entity.id
_entity.type
_entity.pdbx_description
1 polymer ?
#
loop_
_entity_poly.entity_id
_entity_poly.type
_entity_poly.pdbx_seq_one_letter_code
_entity_poly.pdbx_strand_id
1 'polypeptide(L)'
;MNSLQLLRYIHTKPNRGFTLIELLVGIVLAGLVITPLMTFMLNILATQRQEEAKANTEQEIQSTINYITQDLRQAIYIYDADGLNNTSTDISPGIRNQIPPLTPAPGCDTDANCTPVLVFWKREFKPEVFSQCTSKSINCLANPRLNDTFVYSLVAYYLVENQADGTNSTTARIARFQINDGVKDPRNSNSYIEPPDDGFQFFNLRVPGATLKDKMNRWQKANQNYTNSVATLVDFIDTSTSTKQNCPDNTQQVPAVASGFYACVDSINTTAQVHLRGNAIARIRNEATCDRTSGYCPSVSVQVQGRGLLSRN
;
A
#
# COMPACT_ATOMS: atom_id res chain seq x y z
N MET A 1 35.48 19.60 -96.97
CA MET A 1 35.64 19.51 -95.51
C MET A 1 35.75 20.91 -94.96
N ASN A 2 34.71 21.41 -94.31
CA ASN A 2 34.85 22.43 -93.26
C ASN A 2 33.62 22.40 -92.35
N SER A 3 33.94 22.20 -91.08
CA SER A 3 33.14 22.29 -89.87
C SER A 3 32.40 23.62 -89.75
N LEU A 4 31.18 23.61 -89.19
CA LEU A 4 30.84 24.44 -88.03
C LEU A 4 29.50 24.03 -87.41
N GLN A 5 29.59 23.57 -86.17
CA GLN A 5 28.50 23.41 -85.21
C GLN A 5 27.96 24.78 -84.77
N LEU A 6 26.65 24.85 -84.46
CA LEU A 6 26.05 25.81 -83.50
C LEU A 6 24.65 25.29 -83.13
N LEU A 7 24.53 24.47 -82.08
CA LEU A 7 24.28 24.81 -80.67
C LEU A 7 22.79 24.97 -80.34
N ARG A 8 22.31 24.00 -79.54
CA ARG A 8 20.97 23.88 -78.95
C ARG A 8 20.61 25.11 -78.12
N TYR A 9 19.45 25.68 -78.41
CA TYR A 9 18.78 26.68 -77.59
C TYR A 9 18.16 26.01 -76.35
N ILE A 10 18.74 26.23 -75.17
CA ILE A 10 18.19 25.79 -73.88
C ILE A 10 17.19 26.84 -73.42
N HIS A 11 15.92 26.46 -73.34
CA HIS A 11 14.84 27.30 -72.80
C HIS A 11 14.95 27.35 -71.28
N THR A 12 15.53 28.42 -70.73
CA THR A 12 15.50 28.69 -69.29
C THR A 12 14.11 29.19 -68.90
N LYS A 13 13.38 28.37 -68.12
CA LYS A 13 12.12 28.81 -67.51
C LYS A 13 12.41 29.98 -66.57
N PRO A 14 11.63 31.07 -66.58
CA PRO A 14 11.82 32.17 -65.63
C PRO A 14 11.50 31.69 -64.21
N ASN A 15 12.49 31.75 -63.32
CA ASN A 15 12.28 31.61 -61.89
C ASN A 15 11.48 32.81 -61.39
N ARG A 16 10.16 32.65 -61.28
CA ARG A 16 9.30 33.60 -60.56
C ARG A 16 9.58 33.45 -59.07
N GLY A 17 10.26 34.43 -58.49
CA GLY A 17 10.36 34.57 -57.04
C GLY A 17 9.00 34.92 -56.44
N PHE A 18 8.74 34.43 -55.23
CA PHE A 18 7.50 34.72 -54.49
C PHE A 18 7.36 36.22 -54.20
N THR A 19 6.13 36.74 -54.32
CA THR A 19 5.84 38.11 -53.92
C THR A 19 5.66 38.21 -52.40
N LEU A 20 6.00 39.35 -51.81
CA LEU A 20 5.96 39.56 -50.35
C LEU A 20 4.54 39.35 -49.77
N ILE A 21 3.50 39.66 -50.55
CA ILE A 21 2.10 39.45 -50.16
C ILE A 21 1.68 37.97 -50.19
N GLU A 22 2.19 37.18 -51.14
CA GLU A 22 1.96 35.74 -51.21
C GLU A 22 2.56 35.02 -50.01
N LEU A 23 3.75 35.46 -49.61
CA LEU A 23 4.46 34.94 -48.43
C LEU A 23 3.73 35.32 -47.14
N LEU A 24 3.19 36.54 -47.07
CA LEU A 24 2.38 37.00 -45.94
C LEU A 24 1.05 36.23 -45.83
N VAL A 25 0.32 36.04 -46.93
CA VAL A 25 -0.92 35.24 -46.96
C VAL A 25 -0.61 33.78 -46.60
N GLY A 26 0.50 33.23 -47.10
CA GLY A 26 0.95 31.87 -46.77
C GLY A 26 1.18 31.67 -45.27
N ILE A 27 1.85 32.62 -44.60
CA ILE A 27 2.07 32.58 -43.14
C ILE A 27 0.73 32.69 -42.39
N VAL A 28 -0.17 33.57 -42.81
CA VAL A 28 -1.48 33.76 -42.18
C VAL A 28 -2.33 32.49 -42.30
N LEU A 29 -2.41 31.90 -43.50
CA LEU A 29 -3.16 30.66 -43.72
C LEU A 29 -2.53 29.48 -42.98
N ALA A 30 -1.19 29.37 -42.94
CA ALA A 30 -0.50 28.36 -42.16
C ALA A 30 -0.79 28.50 -40.66
N GLY A 31 -0.78 29.72 -40.12
CA GLY A 31 -1.12 29.98 -38.72
C GLY A 31 -2.55 29.56 -38.36
N LEU A 32 -3.51 29.84 -39.25
CA LEU A 32 -4.92 29.45 -39.06
C LEU A 32 -5.13 27.93 -39.04
N VAL A 33 -4.29 27.16 -39.74
CA VAL A 33 -4.39 25.69 -39.80
C VAL A 33 -3.58 25.01 -38.69
N ILE A 34 -2.36 25.48 -38.42
CA ILE A 34 -1.44 24.82 -37.47
C ILE A 34 -1.92 25.00 -36.02
N THR A 35 -2.41 26.18 -35.67
CA THR A 35 -2.84 26.50 -34.29
C THR A 35 -3.92 25.55 -33.75
N PRO A 36 -5.06 25.31 -34.46
CA PRO A 36 -6.08 24.38 -33.98
C PRO A 36 -5.59 22.93 -33.93
N LEU A 37 -4.75 22.50 -34.89
CA LEU A 37 -4.16 21.15 -34.88
C LEU A 37 -3.23 20.94 -33.69
N MET A 38 -2.38 21.92 -33.37
CA MET A 38 -1.49 21.85 -32.22
C MET A 38 -2.28 21.83 -30.91
N THR A 39 -3.32 22.68 -30.80
CA THR A 39 -4.20 22.70 -29.62
C THR A 39 -4.91 21.36 -29.43
N PHE A 40 -5.42 20.78 -30.52
CA PHE A 40 -6.05 19.46 -30.50
C PHE A 40 -5.08 18.36 -30.04
N MET A 41 -3.85 18.36 -30.55
CA MET A 41 -2.82 17.41 -30.14
C MET A 41 -2.48 17.53 -28.66
N LEU A 42 -2.35 18.75 -28.13
CA LEU A 42 -2.10 18.97 -26.70
C LEU A 42 -3.24 18.44 -25.84
N ASN A 43 -4.48 18.62 -26.27
CA ASN A 43 -5.64 18.06 -25.58
C ASN A 43 -5.63 16.53 -25.57
N ILE A 44 -5.32 15.88 -26.70
CA ILE A 44 -5.19 14.40 -26.76
C ILE A 44 -4.09 13.92 -25.82
N LEU A 45 -2.91 14.54 -25.85
CA LEU A 45 -1.79 14.14 -25.01
C LEU A 45 -2.11 14.30 -23.52
N ALA A 46 -2.77 15.39 -23.15
CA ALA A 46 -3.20 15.64 -21.77
C ALA A 46 -4.20 14.56 -21.31
N THR A 47 -5.21 14.25 -22.12
CA THR A 47 -6.18 13.20 -21.83
C THR A 47 -5.53 11.83 -21.75
N GLN A 48 -4.63 11.48 -22.67
CA GLN A 48 -3.91 10.21 -22.65
C GLN A 48 -3.10 10.02 -21.36
N ARG A 49 -2.38 11.05 -20.92
CA ARG A 49 -1.64 10.99 -19.65
C ARG A 49 -2.56 10.78 -18.46
N GLN A 50 -3.72 11.45 -18.45
CA GLN A 50 -4.72 11.30 -17.38
C GLN A 50 -5.33 9.90 -17.33
N GLU A 51 -5.70 9.35 -18.49
CA GLU A 51 -6.24 7.99 -18.57
C GLU A 51 -5.18 6.92 -18.23
N GLU A 52 -3.91 7.13 -18.62
CA GLU A 52 -2.81 6.25 -18.25
C GLU A 52 -2.57 6.26 -16.73
N ALA A 53 -2.47 7.46 -16.12
CA ALA A 53 -2.29 7.58 -14.68
C ALA A 53 -3.45 6.93 -13.89
N LYS A 54 -4.67 7.07 -14.39
CA LYS A 54 -5.86 6.44 -13.82
C LYS A 54 -5.78 4.92 -13.90
N ALA A 55 -5.53 4.37 -15.08
CA ALA A 55 -5.44 2.92 -15.28
C ALA A 55 -4.34 2.30 -14.41
N ASN A 56 -3.17 2.95 -14.32
CA ASN A 56 -2.08 2.51 -13.45
C ASN A 56 -2.50 2.53 -11.97
N THR A 57 -3.16 3.60 -11.52
CA THR A 57 -3.63 3.70 -10.14
C THR A 57 -4.70 2.64 -9.83
N GLU A 58 -5.65 2.39 -10.74
CA GLU A 58 -6.66 1.33 -10.61
C GLU A 58 -6.03 -0.06 -10.45
N GLN A 59 -5.02 -0.36 -11.27
CA GLN A 59 -4.30 -1.62 -11.18
C GLN A 59 -3.52 -1.75 -9.85
N GLU A 60 -2.82 -0.70 -9.42
CA GLU A 60 -2.06 -0.70 -8.17
C GLU A 60 -2.96 -0.86 -6.93
N ILE A 61 -4.09 -0.15 -6.85
CA ILE A 61 -5.03 -0.31 -5.73
C ILE A 61 -5.69 -1.70 -5.73
N GLN A 62 -5.97 -2.26 -6.91
CA GLN A 62 -6.55 -3.60 -7.02
C GLN A 62 -5.55 -4.69 -6.60
N SER A 63 -4.28 -4.54 -6.94
CA SER A 63 -3.22 -5.42 -6.46
C SER A 63 -3.05 -5.31 -4.95
N THR A 64 -3.03 -4.08 -4.43
CA THR A 64 -2.89 -3.80 -3.00
C THR A 64 -4.03 -4.38 -2.19
N ILE A 65 -5.28 -4.18 -2.61
CA ILE A 65 -6.44 -4.69 -1.88
C ILE A 65 -6.49 -6.23 -1.90
N ASN A 66 -6.03 -6.85 -3.00
CA ASN A 66 -5.91 -8.32 -3.08
C ASN A 66 -4.84 -8.84 -2.11
N TYR A 67 -3.70 -8.16 -2.01
CA TYR A 67 -2.64 -8.50 -1.06
C TYR A 67 -3.12 -8.38 0.39
N ILE A 68 -3.77 -7.26 0.76
CA ILE A 68 -4.37 -7.08 2.10
C ILE A 68 -5.42 -8.17 2.37
N THR A 69 -6.26 -8.49 1.37
CA THR A 69 -7.27 -9.55 1.49
C THR A 69 -6.66 -10.91 1.76
N GLN A 70 -5.54 -11.24 1.11
CA GLN A 70 -4.85 -12.51 1.33
C GLN A 70 -4.32 -12.62 2.76
N ASP A 71 -3.73 -11.54 3.30
CA ASP A 71 -3.28 -11.51 4.68
C ASP A 71 -4.47 -11.58 5.67
N LEU A 72 -5.56 -10.84 5.41
CA LEU A 72 -6.76 -10.85 6.26
C LEU A 72 -7.46 -12.21 6.29
N ARG A 73 -7.42 -13.01 5.22
CA ARG A 73 -7.97 -14.38 5.24
C ARG A 73 -7.30 -15.27 6.28
N GLN A 74 -6.03 -15.01 6.58
CA GLN A 74 -5.26 -15.74 7.60
C GLN A 74 -5.40 -15.12 9.00
N ALA A 75 -6.15 -14.02 9.13
CA ALA A 75 -6.35 -13.35 10.40
C ALA A 75 -7.13 -14.23 11.37
N ILE A 76 -6.68 -14.20 12.62
CA ILE A 76 -7.24 -14.88 13.77
C ILE A 76 -8.02 -13.91 14.65
N TYR A 77 -7.49 -12.69 14.77
CA TYR A 77 -8.09 -11.61 15.54
C TYR A 77 -7.74 -10.29 14.87
N ILE A 78 -8.74 -9.42 14.68
CA ILE A 78 -8.59 -8.09 14.11
C ILE A 78 -8.92 -7.08 15.19
N TYR A 79 -8.01 -6.13 15.42
CA TYR A 79 -8.21 -5.06 16.39
C TYR A 79 -9.19 -4.04 15.83
N ASP A 80 -10.14 -3.64 16.68
CA ASP A 80 -11.12 -2.60 16.38
C ASP A 80 -10.65 -1.21 16.86
N ALA A 81 -11.51 -0.21 16.72
CA ALA A 81 -11.18 1.16 17.08
C ALA A 81 -10.86 1.30 18.57
N ASP A 82 -11.54 0.55 19.44
CA ASP A 82 -11.25 0.58 20.87
C ASP A 82 -9.83 0.08 21.18
N GLY A 83 -9.37 -0.98 20.50
CA GLY A 83 -8.00 -1.47 20.66
C GLY A 83 -6.92 -0.51 20.12
N LEU A 84 -7.23 0.26 19.08
CA LEU A 84 -6.26 1.12 18.36
C LEU A 84 -6.27 2.58 18.82
N ASN A 85 -7.31 3.01 19.54
CA ASN A 85 -7.41 4.37 20.08
C ASN A 85 -6.96 4.44 21.55
N ASN A 86 -7.05 3.34 22.30
CA ASN A 86 -6.68 3.31 23.71
C ASN A 86 -5.21 2.93 23.94
N THR A 87 -4.57 3.55 24.95
CA THR A 87 -3.18 3.28 25.39
C THR A 87 -3.11 2.65 26.79
N SER A 88 -4.24 2.53 27.47
CA SER A 88 -4.35 1.96 28.81
C SER A 88 -4.15 0.45 28.78
N THR A 89 -3.66 -0.11 29.88
CA THR A 89 -3.52 -1.56 30.08
C THR A 89 -4.53 -2.11 31.09
N ASP A 90 -5.29 -1.23 31.74
CA ASP A 90 -6.16 -1.55 32.88
C ASP A 90 -7.64 -1.33 32.60
N ILE A 91 -8.06 -0.07 32.41
CA ILE A 91 -9.43 0.33 32.07
C ILE A 91 -9.47 0.62 30.58
N SER A 92 -10.38 -0.03 29.83
CA SER A 92 -10.47 0.05 28.37
C SER A 92 -9.11 -0.22 27.71
N PRO A 93 -8.60 -1.46 27.79
CA PRO A 93 -7.27 -1.78 27.32
C PRO A 93 -7.14 -1.52 25.80
N GLY A 94 -5.94 -1.15 25.37
CA GLY A 94 -5.61 -0.99 23.95
C GLY A 94 -4.12 -1.13 23.67
N ILE A 95 -3.80 -1.43 22.41
CA ILE A 95 -2.45 -1.74 21.94
C ILE A 95 -1.74 -0.54 21.32
N ARG A 96 -2.37 0.65 21.29
CA ARG A 96 -1.85 1.82 20.58
C ARG A 96 -0.43 2.20 21.01
N ASN A 97 -0.10 2.05 22.29
CA ASN A 97 1.24 2.34 22.82
C ASN A 97 2.28 1.23 22.53
N GLN A 98 1.85 0.07 22.06
CA GLN A 98 2.72 -1.06 21.73
C GLN A 98 3.11 -1.08 20.26
N ILE A 99 2.40 -0.34 19.42
CA ILE A 99 2.64 -0.29 17.96
C ILE A 99 3.17 1.08 17.54
N PRO A 100 3.82 1.18 16.37
CA PRO A 100 4.12 2.47 15.76
C PRO A 100 2.88 3.38 15.61
N PRO A 101 3.04 4.71 15.71
CA PRO A 101 4.29 5.45 15.92
C PRO A 101 4.69 5.62 17.39
N LEU A 102 3.81 5.31 18.36
CA LEU A 102 4.10 5.54 19.78
C LEU A 102 5.27 4.69 20.30
N THR A 103 5.37 3.45 19.84
CA THR A 103 6.63 2.71 19.89
C THR A 103 7.31 2.83 18.53
N PRO A 104 8.46 3.53 18.41
CA PRO A 104 9.10 3.78 17.13
C PRO A 104 9.56 2.48 16.47
N ALA A 105 9.40 2.43 15.14
CA ALA A 105 9.97 1.40 14.27
C ALA A 105 10.53 2.09 13.03
N PRO A 106 11.63 1.60 12.44
CA PRO A 106 12.23 2.25 11.27
C PRO A 106 11.20 2.50 10.16
N GLY A 107 11.01 3.77 9.78
CA GLY A 107 10.03 4.19 8.75
C GLY A 107 8.68 4.70 9.30
N CYS A 108 8.39 4.49 10.59
CA CYS A 108 7.31 5.13 11.32
C CYS A 108 7.75 5.44 12.75
N ASP A 109 8.32 6.63 12.93
CA ASP A 109 8.74 7.16 14.22
C ASP A 109 7.70 8.15 14.76
N THR A 110 7.94 8.70 15.95
CA THR A 110 7.02 9.64 16.61
C THR A 110 6.78 10.94 15.82
N ASP A 111 7.73 11.31 14.96
CA ASP A 111 7.63 12.46 14.05
C ASP A 111 6.93 12.13 12.71
N ALA A 112 6.72 10.83 12.43
CA ALA A 112 6.04 10.40 11.21
C ALA A 112 4.51 10.41 11.42
N ASN A 113 3.77 10.95 10.45
CA ASN A 113 2.30 10.91 10.40
C ASN A 113 1.81 9.50 10.00
N CYS A 114 2.14 8.50 10.81
CA CYS A 114 1.70 7.12 10.63
C CYS A 114 0.42 6.86 11.42
N THR A 115 -0.69 6.64 10.72
CA THR A 115 -1.97 6.30 11.33
C THR A 115 -2.28 4.82 11.13
N PRO A 116 -2.48 4.01 12.19
CA PRO A 116 -2.86 2.61 12.06
C PRO A 116 -4.29 2.51 11.53
N VAL A 117 -4.48 1.67 10.50
CA VAL A 117 -5.78 1.44 9.85
C VAL A 117 -6.28 0.02 10.06
N LEU A 118 -5.39 -0.97 9.93
CA LEU A 118 -5.70 -2.38 10.16
C LEU A 118 -4.59 -3.00 10.98
N VAL A 119 -4.93 -3.63 12.10
CA VAL A 119 -3.97 -4.40 12.89
C VAL A 119 -4.61 -5.73 13.23
N PHE A 120 -3.90 -6.83 12.98
CA PHE A 120 -4.44 -8.16 13.23
C PHE A 120 -3.33 -9.18 13.46
N TRP A 121 -3.73 -10.25 14.16
CA TRP A 121 -2.91 -11.45 14.32
C TRP A 121 -3.20 -12.42 13.20
N LYS A 122 -2.18 -12.94 12.53
CA LYS A 122 -2.30 -13.99 11.51
C LYS A 122 -1.39 -15.18 11.80
N ARG A 123 -1.69 -16.32 11.15
CA ARG A 123 -0.80 -17.50 11.13
C ARG A 123 0.03 -17.47 9.87
N GLU A 124 1.33 -17.25 10.00
CA GLU A 124 2.28 -17.30 8.90
C GLU A 124 2.75 -18.74 8.69
N PHE A 125 2.71 -19.19 7.44
CA PHE A 125 3.25 -20.50 7.06
C PHE A 125 4.76 -20.40 6.91
N LYS A 126 5.49 -21.29 7.58
CA LYS A 126 6.94 -21.41 7.53
C LYS A 126 7.27 -22.77 6.92
N PRO A 127 7.60 -22.82 5.62
CA PRO A 127 7.92 -24.08 4.95
C PRO A 127 9.26 -24.62 5.46
N GLU A 128 9.35 -25.94 5.54
CA GLU A 128 10.62 -26.66 5.64
C GLU A 128 11.55 -26.23 6.81
N VAL A 129 11.02 -25.83 7.97
CA VAL A 129 11.88 -25.39 9.10
C VAL A 129 12.28 -26.55 10.02
N PHE A 130 11.48 -27.62 10.10
CA PHE A 130 11.70 -28.68 11.08
C PHE A 130 12.33 -29.95 10.48
N SER A 131 13.55 -30.30 10.87
CA SER A 131 14.08 -31.63 10.52
C SER A 131 13.30 -32.75 11.23
N GLN A 132 12.69 -33.68 10.49
CA GLN A 132 12.06 -34.89 11.05
C GLN A 132 13.07 -35.88 11.69
N CYS A 133 14.36 -35.57 11.67
CA CYS A 133 15.42 -36.44 12.17
C CYS A 133 15.41 -36.51 13.70
N THR A 134 14.78 -37.55 14.23
CA THR A 134 14.72 -37.88 15.67
C THR A 134 16.03 -38.45 16.20
N SER A 135 16.96 -38.84 15.33
CA SER A 135 18.30 -39.32 15.69
C SER A 135 19.36 -38.77 14.74
N LYS A 136 20.57 -38.52 15.26
CA LYS A 136 21.78 -38.20 14.47
C LYS A 136 22.26 -39.42 13.65
N SER A 137 21.38 -40.07 12.91
CA SER A 137 21.80 -41.06 11.92
C SER A 137 22.32 -40.32 10.68
N ILE A 138 23.48 -40.74 10.18
CA ILE A 138 24.18 -40.13 9.04
C ILE A 138 23.25 -40.05 7.81
N ASN A 139 22.32 -41.00 7.66
CA ASN A 139 21.37 -41.05 6.55
C ASN A 139 20.27 -39.98 6.61
N CYS A 140 19.91 -39.47 7.80
CA CYS A 140 18.89 -38.42 7.93
C CYS A 140 19.46 -37.01 7.75
N LEU A 141 20.75 -36.83 8.08
CA LEU A 141 21.49 -35.59 7.81
C LEU A 141 21.81 -35.41 6.32
N ALA A 142 21.88 -36.50 5.56
CA ALA A 142 22.15 -36.47 4.12
C ALA A 142 20.93 -36.05 3.28
N ASN A 143 19.71 -36.17 3.81
CA ASN A 143 18.48 -35.72 3.12
C ASN A 143 17.39 -35.38 4.16
N PRO A 144 17.49 -34.22 4.83
CA PRO A 144 16.55 -33.86 5.89
C PRO A 144 15.17 -33.66 5.30
N ARG A 145 14.23 -34.56 5.63
CA ARG A 145 12.81 -34.28 5.41
C ARG A 145 12.41 -33.17 6.37
N LEU A 146 12.28 -31.97 5.82
CA LEU A 146 11.87 -30.80 6.55
C LEU A 146 10.34 -30.76 6.60
N ASN A 147 9.81 -30.50 7.78
CA ASN A 147 8.40 -30.32 8.05
C ASN A 147 8.08 -28.84 8.09
N ASP A 148 6.89 -28.53 7.61
CA ASP A 148 6.33 -27.19 7.67
C ASP A 148 5.79 -26.89 9.07
N THR A 149 5.75 -25.60 9.40
CA THR A 149 5.14 -25.12 10.63
C THR A 149 4.39 -23.83 10.41
N PHE A 150 3.64 -23.41 11.42
CA PHE A 150 2.97 -22.12 11.45
C PHE A 150 3.46 -21.33 12.65
N VAL A 151 3.83 -20.08 12.41
CA VAL A 151 4.14 -19.11 13.47
C VAL A 151 3.04 -18.05 13.53
N TYR A 152 2.91 -17.40 14.67
CA TYR A 152 1.99 -16.28 14.80
C TYR A 152 2.72 -14.99 14.45
N SER A 153 2.01 -14.11 13.77
CA SER A 153 2.56 -12.82 13.36
C SER A 153 1.54 -11.71 13.62
N LEU A 154 2.02 -10.59 14.14
CA LEU A 154 1.24 -9.36 14.22
C LEU A 154 1.53 -8.55 12.97
N VAL A 155 0.48 -8.21 12.22
CA VAL A 155 0.58 -7.38 11.02
C VAL A 155 -0.21 -6.10 11.25
N ALA A 156 0.39 -4.98 10.89
CA ALA A 156 -0.23 -3.67 10.94
C ALA A 156 -0.08 -2.95 9.60
N TYR A 157 -1.17 -2.41 9.08
CA TYR A 157 -1.19 -1.51 7.94
C TYR A 157 -1.44 -0.08 8.41
N TYR A 158 -0.61 0.82 7.89
CA TYR A 158 -0.61 2.23 8.21
C TYR A 158 -0.93 3.04 6.97
N LEU A 159 -1.66 4.14 7.19
CA LEU A 159 -1.63 5.27 6.28
C LEU A 159 -0.51 6.20 6.75
N VAL A 160 0.48 6.41 5.89
CA VAL A 160 1.60 7.31 6.17
C VAL A 160 1.43 8.54 5.30
N GLU A 161 1.20 9.67 5.94
CA GLU A 161 1.12 10.96 5.26
C GLU A 161 2.53 11.56 5.17
N ASN A 162 2.95 11.98 3.97
CA ASN A 162 4.22 12.67 3.83
C ASN A 162 4.08 14.08 4.41
N GLN A 163 5.02 14.47 5.27
CA GLN A 163 5.20 15.88 5.64
C GLN A 163 5.66 16.63 4.38
N ALA A 164 5.11 17.84 4.17
CA ALA A 164 5.34 18.63 2.96
C ALA A 164 6.77 19.21 2.93
N ASP A 165 7.78 18.39 2.62
CA ASP A 165 9.16 18.85 2.43
C ASP A 165 9.39 19.30 0.97
N GLY A 166 8.67 20.35 0.54
CA GLY A 166 8.90 21.19 -0.65
C GLY A 166 9.03 20.54 -2.05
N THR A 167 9.12 19.21 -2.12
CA THR A 167 9.52 18.43 -3.30
C THR A 167 8.73 17.12 -3.43
N ASN A 168 8.13 16.63 -2.33
CA ASN A 168 7.33 15.41 -2.30
C ASN A 168 5.84 15.73 -2.16
N SER A 169 5.03 15.03 -2.96
CA SER A 169 3.58 15.13 -3.06
C SER A 169 2.87 15.03 -1.70
N THR A 170 1.82 15.84 -1.50
CA THR A 170 0.87 15.79 -0.36
C THR A 170 0.00 14.51 -0.34
N THR A 171 0.44 13.48 -1.04
CA THR A 171 -0.21 12.17 -1.08
C THR A 171 0.22 11.32 0.10
N ALA A 172 -0.67 10.42 0.48
CA ALA A 172 -0.34 9.39 1.45
C ALA A 172 0.15 8.13 0.75
N ARG A 173 0.85 7.30 1.51
CA ARG A 173 1.26 5.95 1.12
C ARG A 173 0.72 4.95 2.13
N ILE A 174 0.43 3.74 1.67
CA ILE A 174 0.11 2.63 2.57
C ILE A 174 1.39 1.89 2.87
N ALA A 175 1.63 1.66 4.15
CA ALA A 175 2.79 0.94 4.63
C ALA A 175 2.36 -0.23 5.51
N ARG A 176 3.19 -1.27 5.56
CA ARG A 176 2.95 -2.50 6.30
C ARG A 176 4.10 -2.77 7.23
N PHE A 177 3.75 -3.11 8.45
CA PHE A 177 4.63 -3.57 9.49
C PHE A 177 4.27 -4.99 9.87
N GLN A 178 5.26 -5.83 10.12
CA GLN A 178 5.07 -7.20 10.56
C GLN A 178 6.13 -7.57 11.58
N ILE A 179 5.72 -8.28 12.62
CA ILE A 179 6.60 -8.95 13.59
C ILE A 179 6.14 -10.39 13.76
N ASN A 180 7.10 -11.31 13.86
CA ASN A 180 6.86 -12.75 13.85
C ASN A 180 7.35 -13.42 15.12
N ASP A 181 6.63 -14.47 15.54
CA ASP A 181 7.15 -15.43 16.50
C ASP A 181 8.30 -16.23 15.88
N GLY A 182 9.15 -16.74 16.75
CA GLY A 182 10.21 -17.66 16.40
C GLY A 182 9.70 -19.09 16.29
N VAL A 183 10.45 -19.91 15.58
CA VAL A 183 10.20 -21.35 15.50
C VAL A 183 10.89 -22.03 16.68
N LYS A 184 10.10 -22.49 17.66
CA LYS A 184 10.62 -23.24 18.83
C LYS A 184 11.09 -24.63 18.43
N ASP A 185 12.20 -25.09 18.99
CA ASP A 185 12.67 -26.46 18.78
C ASP A 185 11.75 -27.45 19.52
N PRO A 186 11.14 -28.45 18.84
CA PRO A 186 10.32 -29.46 19.50
C PRO A 186 11.10 -30.32 20.50
N ARG A 187 12.44 -30.39 20.39
CA ARG A 187 13.31 -31.16 21.29
C ARG A 187 13.72 -30.37 22.53
N ASN A 188 13.67 -29.05 22.46
CA ASN A 188 14.00 -28.16 23.57
C ASN A 188 13.14 -26.89 23.50
N SER A 189 12.08 -26.85 24.30
CA SER A 189 11.12 -25.75 24.34
C SER A 189 11.72 -24.40 24.75
N ASN A 190 12.94 -24.39 25.31
CA ASN A 190 13.67 -23.18 25.67
C ASN A 190 14.59 -22.68 24.55
N SER A 191 14.69 -23.40 23.44
CA SER A 191 15.52 -23.05 22.29
C SER A 191 14.66 -22.71 21.08
N TYR A 192 15.12 -21.74 20.31
CA TYR A 192 14.55 -21.38 19.02
C TYR A 192 15.46 -21.89 17.90
N ILE A 193 14.87 -22.49 16.87
CA ILE A 193 15.53 -22.77 15.59
C ILE A 193 15.68 -21.46 14.82
N GLU A 194 14.59 -20.69 14.78
CA GLU A 194 14.57 -19.30 14.31
C GLU A 194 14.11 -18.42 15.48
N PRO A 195 14.91 -17.44 15.93
CA PRO A 195 14.50 -16.56 17.01
C PRO A 195 13.31 -15.68 16.57
N PRO A 196 12.45 -15.26 17.51
CA PRO A 196 11.40 -14.28 17.23
C PRO A 196 12.01 -12.92 16.86
N ASP A 197 11.24 -12.11 16.14
CA ASP A 197 11.64 -10.74 15.82
C ASP A 197 11.73 -9.88 17.09
N ASP A 198 12.62 -8.90 17.09
CA ASP A 198 12.77 -8.00 18.25
C ASP A 198 11.47 -7.23 18.52
N GLY A 199 11.06 -7.23 19.79
CA GLY A 199 9.80 -6.61 20.22
C GLY A 199 8.58 -7.54 20.08
N PHE A 200 8.72 -8.70 19.45
CA PHE A 200 7.65 -9.71 19.43
C PHE A 200 7.44 -10.32 20.80
N GLN A 201 6.18 -10.43 21.21
CA GLN A 201 5.75 -11.18 22.38
C GLN A 201 4.49 -11.97 22.06
N PHE A 202 4.46 -13.23 22.46
CA PHE A 202 3.27 -14.05 22.26
C PHE A 202 2.10 -13.55 23.13
N PHE A 203 0.89 -13.48 22.56
CA PHE A 203 -0.29 -13.03 23.31
C PHE A 203 -0.68 -14.02 24.41
N ASN A 204 -1.05 -13.50 25.59
CA ASN A 204 -1.38 -14.33 26.73
C ASN A 204 -2.88 -14.29 27.02
N LEU A 205 -3.59 -15.39 26.75
CA LEU A 205 -5.03 -15.51 27.00
C LEU A 205 -5.39 -15.81 28.47
N ARG A 206 -4.38 -15.99 29.34
CA ARG A 206 -4.54 -16.20 30.79
C ARG A 206 -4.64 -14.87 31.56
N VAL A 207 -4.44 -13.75 30.89
CA VAL A 207 -4.57 -12.40 31.47
C VAL A 207 -6.04 -12.15 31.86
N PRO A 208 -6.30 -11.40 32.96
CA PRO A 208 -7.66 -11.03 33.35
C PRO A 208 -8.41 -10.30 32.22
N GLY A 209 -9.65 -10.72 31.97
CA GLY A 209 -10.51 -10.14 30.95
C GLY A 209 -11.75 -11.00 30.73
N ALA A 210 -12.92 -10.38 30.62
CA ALA A 210 -14.19 -11.08 30.43
C ALA A 210 -14.34 -11.57 28.98
N THR A 211 -13.84 -10.78 28.02
CA THR A 211 -13.92 -11.07 26.59
C THR A 211 -12.54 -11.36 25.99
N LEU A 212 -12.51 -12.02 24.82
CA LEU A 212 -11.28 -12.19 24.05
C LEU A 212 -10.67 -10.82 23.69
N LYS A 213 -11.52 -9.85 23.35
CA LYS A 213 -11.11 -8.46 23.07
C LYS A 213 -10.32 -7.86 24.22
N ASP A 214 -10.81 -7.95 25.46
CA ASP A 214 -10.09 -7.42 26.62
C ASP A 214 -8.69 -8.03 26.78
N LYS A 215 -8.57 -9.33 26.51
CA LYS A 215 -7.31 -10.06 26.64
C LYS A 215 -6.32 -9.70 25.53
N MET A 216 -6.80 -9.63 24.29
CA MET A 216 -5.98 -9.27 23.13
C MET A 216 -5.54 -7.80 23.17
N ASN A 217 -6.38 -6.92 23.71
CA ASN A 217 -6.08 -5.50 23.87
C ASN A 217 -5.07 -5.21 24.98
N ARG A 218 -4.87 -6.14 25.93
CA ARG A 218 -3.82 -6.05 26.97
C ARG A 218 -2.47 -6.61 26.51
N TRP A 219 -2.35 -6.99 25.25
CA TRP A 219 -1.08 -7.41 24.69
C TRP A 219 -0.04 -6.31 24.86
N GLN A 220 1.18 -6.70 25.22
CA GLN A 220 2.33 -5.84 25.36
C GLN A 220 3.49 -6.41 24.56
N LYS A 221 4.27 -5.52 23.95
CA LYS A 221 5.47 -5.89 23.22
C LYS A 221 6.58 -6.34 24.17
N ALA A 222 7.55 -7.08 23.64
CA ALA A 222 8.76 -7.39 24.40
C ALA A 222 9.62 -6.14 24.65
N ASN A 223 10.52 -6.22 25.63
CA ASN A 223 11.37 -5.09 26.03
C ASN A 223 12.29 -4.58 24.91
N GLN A 224 12.56 -5.39 23.88
CA GLN A 224 13.38 -5.00 22.75
C GLN A 224 12.67 -3.98 21.83
N ASN A 225 13.46 -3.17 21.13
CA ASN A 225 12.96 -2.23 20.13
C ASN A 225 12.71 -2.94 18.80
N TYR A 226 11.76 -2.45 18.02
CA TYR A 226 11.49 -3.02 16.70
C TYR A 226 12.66 -2.76 15.75
N THR A 227 13.21 -3.82 15.19
CA THR A 227 14.23 -3.76 14.12
C THR A 227 13.60 -3.86 12.73
N ASN A 228 12.40 -4.43 12.63
CA ASN A 228 11.64 -4.52 11.38
C ASN A 228 11.17 -3.14 10.92
N SER A 229 11.50 -2.77 9.69
CA SER A 229 11.06 -1.52 9.08
C SER A 229 9.62 -1.59 8.57
N VAL A 230 8.91 -0.48 8.62
CA VAL A 230 7.59 -0.33 7.97
C VAL A 230 7.80 -0.16 6.47
N ALA A 231 7.43 -1.18 5.68
CA ALA A 231 7.62 -1.21 4.23
C ALA A 231 6.45 -0.55 3.50
N THR A 232 6.74 0.31 2.51
CA THR A 232 5.70 0.94 1.66
C THR A 232 5.18 -0.07 0.63
N LEU A 233 3.85 -0.20 0.50
CA LEU A 233 3.23 -1.07 -0.52
C LEU A 233 2.75 -0.29 -1.74
N VAL A 234 2.11 0.85 -1.50
CA VAL A 234 1.52 1.67 -2.57
C VAL A 234 1.57 3.14 -2.16
N ASP A 235 1.76 3.99 -3.16
CA ASP A 235 1.80 5.44 -3.04
C ASP A 235 0.59 6.07 -3.77
N PHE A 236 0.47 7.39 -3.73
CA PHE A 236 -0.61 8.15 -4.34
C PHE A 236 -1.98 7.78 -3.79
N ILE A 237 -2.07 7.58 -2.47
CA ILE A 237 -3.33 7.42 -1.75
C ILE A 237 -3.88 8.80 -1.41
N ASP A 238 -5.20 8.91 -1.52
CA ASP A 238 -5.90 10.15 -1.23
C ASP A 238 -5.87 10.49 0.27
N THR A 239 -5.73 11.78 0.58
CA THR A 239 -5.69 12.33 1.93
C THR A 239 -6.95 13.10 2.29
N SER A 240 -7.93 13.21 1.38
CA SER A 240 -9.15 13.95 1.66
C SER A 240 -9.96 13.28 2.79
N THR A 241 -10.05 13.98 3.92
CA THR A 241 -10.66 13.45 5.13
C THR A 241 -12.20 13.43 5.06
N SER A 242 -12.79 12.47 5.76
CA SER A 242 -14.21 12.27 5.95
C SER A 242 -14.48 12.04 7.42
N THR A 243 -15.27 12.92 8.03
CA THR A 243 -15.80 12.74 9.39
C THR A 243 -17.11 11.95 9.41
N LYS A 244 -17.66 11.61 8.25
CA LYS A 244 -18.86 10.78 8.13
C LYS A 244 -18.51 9.32 8.42
N GLN A 245 -19.27 8.68 9.32
CA GLN A 245 -19.27 7.23 9.52
C GLN A 245 -19.72 6.56 8.21
N ASN A 246 -18.80 5.84 7.56
CA ASN A 246 -19.06 5.16 6.29
C ASN A 246 -19.24 3.64 6.45
N CYS A 247 -19.34 3.17 7.69
CA CYS A 247 -19.32 1.76 8.05
C CYS A 247 -20.73 1.22 8.38
N PRO A 248 -21.03 -0.06 8.05
CA PRO A 248 -22.28 -0.71 8.42
C PRO A 248 -22.51 -0.79 9.94
N ASP A 249 -23.76 -0.97 10.35
CA ASP A 249 -24.11 -1.21 11.75
C ASP A 249 -23.34 -2.41 12.33
N ASN A 250 -22.91 -2.30 13.60
CA ASN A 250 -22.07 -3.27 14.32
C ASN A 250 -20.60 -3.34 13.91
N THR A 251 -20.13 -2.46 13.01
CA THR A 251 -18.71 -2.34 12.69
C THR A 251 -18.15 -1.00 13.19
N GLN A 252 -16.87 -0.99 13.60
CA GLN A 252 -16.18 0.21 14.04
C GLN A 252 -15.25 0.72 12.92
N GLN A 253 -15.30 2.02 12.65
CA GLN A 253 -14.43 2.66 11.67
C GLN A 253 -13.04 2.89 12.27
N VAL A 254 -12.01 2.50 11.54
CA VAL A 254 -10.60 2.70 11.88
C VAL A 254 -9.88 3.32 10.68
N PRO A 255 -9.21 4.47 10.83
CA PRO A 255 -9.23 5.38 11.98
C PRO A 255 -10.58 6.13 12.13
N ALA A 256 -10.76 6.82 13.26
CA ALA A 256 -11.98 7.60 13.54
C ALA A 256 -12.25 8.67 12.47
N VAL A 257 -11.20 9.26 11.88
CA VAL A 257 -11.29 10.15 10.73
C VAL A 257 -10.86 9.38 9.49
N ALA A 258 -11.81 8.99 8.64
CA ALA A 258 -11.50 8.26 7.41
C ALA A 258 -10.84 9.18 6.38
N SER A 259 -9.91 8.65 5.59
CA SER A 259 -9.32 9.33 4.43
C SER A 259 -9.35 8.40 3.21
N GLY A 260 -8.34 8.41 2.33
CA GLY A 260 -8.25 7.46 1.22
C GLY A 260 -7.96 6.01 1.64
N PHE A 261 -7.66 5.74 2.90
CA PHE A 261 -7.54 4.37 3.42
C PHE A 261 -8.17 4.26 4.80
N TYR A 262 -9.19 3.42 4.92
CA TYR A 262 -9.86 3.14 6.18
C TYR A 262 -10.46 1.73 6.16
N ALA A 263 -10.79 1.22 7.34
CA ALA A 263 -11.45 -0.06 7.49
C ALA A 263 -12.64 0.01 8.45
N CYS A 264 -13.63 -0.84 8.22
CA CYS A 264 -14.73 -1.10 9.13
C CYS A 264 -14.51 -2.49 9.74
N VAL A 265 -14.25 -2.55 11.04
CA VAL A 265 -13.84 -3.78 11.72
C VAL A 265 -14.95 -4.26 12.65
N ASP A 266 -15.23 -5.55 12.59
CA ASP A 266 -15.99 -6.32 13.57
C ASP A 266 -15.05 -7.36 14.19
N SER A 267 -14.58 -7.07 15.40
CA SER A 267 -13.66 -7.91 16.15
C SER A 267 -14.31 -9.18 16.73
N ILE A 268 -15.65 -9.23 16.81
CA ILE A 268 -16.39 -10.40 17.32
C ILE A 268 -16.44 -11.46 16.23
N ASN A 269 -16.80 -11.07 15.01
CA ASN A 269 -16.89 -11.97 13.86
C ASN A 269 -15.56 -12.11 13.09
N THR A 270 -14.51 -11.40 13.52
CA THR A 270 -13.20 -11.35 12.85
C THR A 270 -13.35 -10.96 11.36
N THR A 271 -14.19 -9.96 11.11
CA THR A 271 -14.48 -9.43 9.78
C THR A 271 -13.97 -8.02 9.65
N ALA A 272 -13.39 -7.70 8.49
CA ALA A 272 -12.99 -6.34 8.15
C ALA A 272 -13.45 -6.00 6.73
N GLN A 273 -14.04 -4.82 6.58
CA GLN A 273 -14.28 -4.20 5.29
C GLN A 273 -13.23 -3.13 5.05
N VAL A 274 -12.41 -3.30 4.03
CA VAL A 274 -11.30 -2.40 3.73
C VAL A 274 -11.69 -1.52 2.57
N HIS A 275 -11.48 -0.21 2.71
CA HIS A 275 -11.74 0.79 1.69
C HIS A 275 -10.45 1.49 1.31
N LEU A 276 -10.18 1.56 0.01
CA LEU A 276 -9.00 2.18 -0.56
C LEU A 276 -9.41 3.12 -1.69
N ARG A 277 -8.88 4.33 -1.68
CA ARG A 277 -9.05 5.33 -2.73
C ARG A 277 -7.69 5.90 -3.12
N GLY A 278 -7.35 5.72 -4.39
CA GLY A 278 -6.16 6.29 -5.00
C GLY A 278 -6.39 7.70 -5.52
N ASN A 279 -5.30 8.40 -5.80
CA ASN A 279 -5.26 9.71 -6.40
C ASN A 279 -4.40 9.68 -7.67
N ALA A 280 -5.04 9.43 -8.81
CA ALA A 280 -4.32 9.34 -10.08
C ALA A 280 -3.79 10.70 -10.55
N ILE A 281 -4.47 11.80 -10.18
CA ILE A 281 -4.09 13.15 -10.60
C ILE A 281 -2.74 13.54 -10.00
N ALA A 282 -2.45 13.08 -8.78
CA ALA A 282 -1.18 13.34 -8.10
C ALA A 282 0.05 12.74 -8.83
N ARG A 283 -0.14 11.81 -9.77
CA ARG A 283 0.94 11.31 -10.64
C ARG A 283 1.35 12.30 -11.73
N ILE A 284 0.49 13.25 -12.06
CA ILE A 284 0.67 14.19 -13.17
C ILE A 284 0.87 15.62 -12.64
N ARG A 285 0.27 15.95 -11.50
CA ARG A 285 0.32 17.27 -10.89
C ARG A 285 0.68 17.14 -9.41
N ASN A 286 1.67 17.91 -8.98
CA ASN A 286 2.00 18.03 -7.57
C ASN A 286 0.82 18.65 -6.80
N GLU A 287 0.61 18.21 -5.56
CA GLU A 287 -0.42 18.71 -4.63
C GLU A 287 -1.87 18.55 -5.11
N ALA A 288 -2.12 17.68 -6.09
CA ALA A 288 -3.47 17.43 -6.56
C ALA A 288 -4.29 16.73 -5.47
N THR A 289 -5.45 17.30 -5.11
CA THR A 289 -6.42 16.67 -4.20
C THR A 289 -7.47 15.91 -4.98
N CYS A 290 -7.96 14.81 -4.43
CA CYS A 290 -9.03 14.04 -5.02
C CYS A 290 -10.41 14.57 -4.62
N ASP A 291 -11.14 15.17 -5.56
CA ASP A 291 -12.56 15.46 -5.36
C ASP A 291 -13.38 14.15 -5.45
N ARG A 292 -14.39 14.00 -4.58
CA ARG A 292 -15.29 12.84 -4.51
C ARG A 292 -16.05 12.57 -5.81
N THR A 293 -16.21 13.58 -6.66
CA THR A 293 -16.91 13.48 -7.95
C THR A 293 -15.99 13.20 -9.13
N SER A 294 -14.68 13.23 -8.92
CA SER A 294 -13.69 13.07 -9.99
C SER A 294 -13.52 11.59 -10.37
N GLY A 295 -13.66 11.29 -11.66
CA GLY A 295 -13.38 9.96 -12.22
C GLY A 295 -11.91 9.54 -12.18
N TYR A 296 -11.01 10.40 -11.68
CA TYR A 296 -9.56 10.15 -11.54
C TYR A 296 -9.16 9.76 -10.11
N CYS A 297 -10.15 9.44 -9.27
CA CYS A 297 -9.96 9.02 -7.88
C CYS A 297 -10.55 7.63 -7.70
N PRO A 298 -9.93 6.60 -8.30
CA PRO A 298 -10.49 5.27 -8.28
C PRO A 298 -10.57 4.75 -6.84
N SER A 299 -11.70 4.13 -6.50
CA SER A 299 -11.95 3.56 -5.19
C SER A 299 -12.30 2.09 -5.30
N VAL A 300 -11.74 1.29 -4.40
CA VAL A 300 -12.03 -0.14 -4.25
C VAL A 300 -12.39 -0.43 -2.81
N SER A 301 -13.31 -1.37 -2.61
CA SER A 301 -13.63 -1.87 -1.28
C SER A 301 -13.89 -3.36 -1.30
N VAL A 302 -13.52 -4.04 -0.22
CA VAL A 302 -13.72 -5.48 -0.08
C VAL A 302 -14.02 -5.82 1.37
N GLN A 303 -14.93 -6.76 1.58
CA GLN A 303 -15.20 -7.35 2.88
C GLN A 303 -14.54 -8.73 2.97
N VAL A 304 -13.79 -8.95 4.05
CA VAL A 304 -13.03 -10.18 4.27
C VAL A 304 -13.30 -10.68 5.69
N GLN A 305 -13.55 -11.98 5.79
CA GLN A 305 -13.62 -12.68 7.06
C GLN A 305 -12.32 -13.45 7.30
N GLY A 306 -11.70 -13.25 8.45
CA GLY A 306 -10.57 -14.04 8.92
C GLY A 306 -11.00 -15.48 9.20
N ARG A 307 -10.22 -16.45 8.74
CA ARG A 307 -10.45 -17.88 8.96
C ARG A 307 -9.42 -18.51 9.89
N GLY A 308 -8.56 -17.69 10.50
CA GLY A 308 -7.57 -18.14 11.46
C GLY A 308 -8.25 -18.65 12.72
N LEU A 309 -7.95 -19.89 13.11
CA LEU A 309 -8.41 -20.45 14.37
C LEU A 309 -7.36 -20.23 15.45
N LEU A 310 -7.78 -19.77 16.63
CA LEU A 310 -6.98 -19.82 17.85
C LEU A 310 -6.88 -21.28 18.30
N SER A 311 -5.71 -21.89 18.13
CA SER A 311 -5.45 -23.19 18.75
C SER A 311 -5.26 -22.95 20.25
N ARG A 312 -6.13 -23.54 21.08
CA ARG A 312 -5.92 -23.61 22.53
C ARG A 312 -4.81 -24.65 22.77
N ASN A 313 -3.61 -24.19 23.09
CA ASN A 313 -2.61 -25.01 23.78
C ASN A 313 -2.97 -25.13 25.26
#